data_AF-A0A831LSG8-F1
#
_entry.id   AF-A0A831LSG8-F1
#
_cell.length_a   1.000
_cell.length_b   1.000
_cell.length_c   1.000
_cell.angle_alpha   90.00
_cell.angle_beta   90.00
_cell.angle_gamma   90.00
#
_symmetry.space_group_name_H-M   'P 1'
#
loop_
_entity.id
_entity.type
_entity.pdbx_description
1 polymer ?
#
loop_
_entity_poly.entity_id
_entity_poly.type
_entity_poly.pdbx_seq_one_letter_code
_entity_poly.pdbx_strand_id
1 'polypeptide(L)' 'MKLELRKTNDGSSTLYIPEMDEQYHSLNGAITESKHVFIESGFYFHPSPKPAIFEVGFGTGLNCLLTAYLAEKE' A
#
# COMPACT_ATOMS: atom_id res chain seq x y z
N MET A 1 -6.30 9.92 -19.14
CA MET A 1 -5.27 9.80 -18.10
C MET A 1 -4.27 8.73 -18.52
N LYS A 2 -3.04 9.13 -18.84
CA LYS A 2 -1.92 8.19 -19.11
C LYS A 2 -1.33 7.75 -17.77
N LEU A 3 -1.15 6.45 -17.57
CA LEU A 3 -0.45 5.90 -16.41
C LEU A 3 0.91 5.37 -16.83
N GLU A 4 1.91 5.57 -15.98
CA GLU A 4 3.27 5.07 -16.19
C GLU A 4 3.71 4.22 -15.01
N LEU A 5 4.26 3.03 -15.29
CA LEU A 5 4.83 2.20 -14.25
C LEU A 5 6.23 2.72 -13.91
N ARG A 6 6.47 3.05 -12.64
CA ARG A 6 7.78 3.47 -12.12
C ARG A 6 8.30 2.49 -11.09
N LYS A 7 9.63 2.34 -11.04
CA LYS A 7 10.31 1.61 -9.97
C LYS A 7 10.50 2.50 -8.75
N THR A 8 10.36 1.90 -7.58
CA THR A 8 10.62 2.53 -6.28
C THR A 8 11.96 2.03 -5.73
N ASN A 9 12.49 2.71 -4.71
CA ASN A 9 13.81 2.41 -4.15
C ASN A 9 13.88 1.04 -3.44
N ASP A 10 12.74 0.50 -2.98
CA ASP A 10 12.64 -0.86 -2.44
C ASP A 10 12.49 -1.95 -3.52
N GLY A 11 12.62 -1.60 -4.81
CA GLY A 11 12.53 -2.52 -5.94
C GLY A 11 11.09 -2.88 -6.35
N SER A 12 10.09 -2.45 -5.58
CA SER A 12 8.69 -2.55 -5.97
C SER A 12 8.33 -1.54 -7.07
N SER A 13 7.05 -1.41 -7.39
CA SER A 13 6.60 -0.53 -8.47
C SER A 13 5.42 0.31 -8.02
N THR A 14 5.30 1.50 -8.59
CA THR A 14 4.20 2.44 -8.36
C THR A 14 3.61 2.88 -9.70
N LEU A 15 2.35 3.28 -9.70
CA LEU A 15 1.73 3.94 -10.84
C LEU A 15 1.95 5.45 -10.69
N TYR A 16 2.44 6.08 -11.74
CA TYR A 16 2.62 7.52 -11.83
C TYR A 16 1.60 8.12 -12.80
N ILE A 17 1.07 9.28 -12.42
CA ILE A 17 0.10 10.08 -13.17
C ILE A 17 0.80 11.36 -13.64
N PRO A 18 1.33 11.42 -14.89
CA PRO A 18 2.06 12.59 -15.38
C PRO A 18 1.24 13.88 -15.38
N GLU A 19 -0.07 13.78 -15.60
CA GLU A 19 -0.99 14.92 -15.63
C GLU A 19 -1.12 15.62 -14.28
N MET A 20 -0.82 14.91 -13.18
CA MET A 20 -0.91 15.44 -11.81
C MET A 20 0.46 15.58 -11.13
N ASP A 21 1.52 15.06 -11.76
CA ASP A 21 2.83 14.84 -11.14
C ASP A 21 2.77 14.06 -9.82
N GLU A 22 1.89 13.05 -9.77
CA GLU A 22 1.61 12.26 -8.56
C GLU A 22 1.88 10.77 -8.78
N GLN A 23 2.23 10.06 -7.70
CA GLN A 23 2.34 8.60 -7.68
C GLN A 23 1.39 7.98 -6.66
N TYR A 24 0.95 6.74 -6.94
CA TYR A 24 0.03 6.00 -6.06
C TYR A 24 0.68 5.60 -4.74
N HIS A 25 1.96 5.28 -4.78
CA HIS A 25 2.79 4.88 -3.62
C HIS A 25 4.13 5.59 -3.67
N SER A 26 4.75 5.78 -2.51
CA SER A 26 6.04 6.47 -2.35
C SER A 26 7.16 5.91 -3.24
N LEU A 27 7.93 6.82 -3.85
CA LEU A 27 9.15 6.46 -4.59
C LEU A 27 10.24 5.91 -3.68
N ASN A 28 10.20 6.21 -2.37
CA ASN A 28 11.13 5.62 -1.39
C ASN A 28 10.87 4.12 -1.18
N GLY A 29 9.70 3.61 -1.56
CA GLY A 29 9.38 2.20 -1.52
C GLY A 29 7.90 1.95 -1.26
N ALA A 30 7.17 1.42 -2.25
CA ALA A 30 5.73 1.18 -2.10
C ALA A 30 5.44 0.09 -1.06
N ILE A 31 6.21 -1.01 -1.08
CA ILE A 31 6.04 -2.10 -0.12
C ILE A 31 6.53 -1.67 1.26
N THR A 32 7.67 -0.97 1.33
CA THR A 32 8.23 -0.47 2.59
C THR A 32 7.25 0.47 3.29
N GLU A 33 6.71 1.46 2.58
CA GLU A 33 5.68 2.37 3.10
C GLU A 33 4.43 1.60 3.54
N SER A 34 3.91 0.72 2.67
CA SER A 34 2.69 -0.04 2.95
C SER A 34 2.81 -0.88 4.23
N LYS A 35 3.96 -1.56 4.40
CA LYS A 35 4.25 -2.33 5.61
C LYS A 35 4.33 -1.44 6.84
N HIS A 36 5.10 -0.37 6.77
CA HIS A 36 5.34 0.45 7.95
C HIS A 36 4.08 1.21 8.41
N VAL A 37 3.37 1.83 7.47
CA VAL A 37 2.24 2.72 7.78
C VAL A 37 0.94 1.93 7.98
N PHE A 38 0.58 1.03 7.08
CA PHE A 38 -0.74 0.40 7.10
C PHE A 38 -0.75 -0.96 7.81
N ILE A 39 0.35 -1.71 7.76
CA ILE A 39 0.43 -3.01 8.46
C ILE A 39 0.91 -2.84 9.90
N GLU A 40 2.15 -2.38 10.11
CA GLU A 40 2.77 -2.30 11.43
C GLU A 40 2.05 -1.27 12.32
N SER A 41 1.86 -0.06 11.82
CA SER A 41 1.22 1.03 12.57
C SER A 41 -0.31 1.01 12.54
N GLY A 42 -0.89 0.18 11.66
CA GLY A 42 -2.33 0.05 11.47
C GLY A 42 -2.84 -1.33 11.91
N PHE A 43 -2.85 -2.29 10.99
CA PHE A 43 -3.43 -3.62 11.18
C PHE A 43 -2.93 -4.32 12.44
N TYR A 44 -1.62 -4.42 12.65
CA TYR A 44 -1.03 -5.11 13.81
C TYR A 44 -1.11 -4.32 15.11
N PHE A 45 -1.21 -2.99 15.04
CA PHE A 45 -1.36 -2.16 16.22
C PHE A 45 -2.81 -2.16 16.75
N HIS A 46 -3.78 -2.49 15.91
CA HIS A 46 -5.19 -2.47 16.28
C HIS A 46 -5.54 -3.57 17.31
N PRO A 47 -6.27 -3.27 18.40
CA PRO A 47 -6.47 -4.23 19.51
C PRO A 47 -7.45 -5.37 19.20
N SER A 48 -8.29 -5.23 18.17
CA SER A 48 -9.19 -6.30 17.75
C SER A 48 -8.43 -7.41 17.01
N PRO A 49 -8.62 -8.69 17.36
CA PRO A 49 -8.02 -9.81 16.64
C PRO A 49 -8.62 -10.02 15.24
N LYS A 50 -9.75 -9.38 14.93
CA LYS A 50 -10.41 -9.43 13.61
C LYS A 50 -10.94 -8.05 13.26
N PRO A 51 -10.06 -7.09 12.93
CA PRO A 51 -10.49 -5.73 12.63
C PRO A 51 -11.28 -5.70 11.31
N ALA A 52 -12.35 -4.91 11.28
CA ALA A 52 -12.98 -4.52 10.03
C ALA A 52 -12.24 -3.30 9.47
N ILE A 53 -11.65 -3.44 8.29
CA ILE A 53 -10.82 -2.39 7.68
C ILE A 53 -11.63 -1.64 6.63
N PHE A 54 -11.60 -0.31 6.71
CA PHE A 54 -12.15 0.57 5.68
C PHE A 54 -11.00 1.21 4.91
N GLU A 55 -10.97 1.01 3.59
CA GLU A 55 -9.95 1.57 2.70
C GLU A 55 -10.57 2.68 1.83
N VAL A 56 -9.96 3.87 1.89
CA VAL A 56 -10.35 5.01 1.04
C VAL A 56 -9.31 5.15 -0.05
N GLY A 57 -9.75 5.01 -1.30
CA GLY A 57 -8.87 5.05 -2.47
C GLY A 57 -8.15 3.73 -2.67
N PHE A 58 -8.85 2.74 -3.24
CA PHE A 58 -8.31 1.39 -3.46
C PHE A 58 -7.00 1.37 -4.27
N GLY A 59 -6.83 2.32 -5.20
CA GLY A 59 -5.57 2.50 -5.90
C GLY A 59 -5.13 1.24 -6.66
N THR A 60 -3.92 0.75 -6.36
CA THR A 60 -3.41 -0.53 -6.87
C THR A 60 -3.83 -1.76 -6.05
N GLY A 61 -4.52 -1.55 -4.93
CA GLY A 61 -4.91 -2.60 -3.98
C GLY A 61 -3.76 -3.13 -3.11
N LEU A 62 -2.59 -2.49 -3.11
CA LEU A 62 -1.40 -3.00 -2.41
C LEU A 62 -1.62 -3.16 -0.90
N ASN A 63 -2.25 -2.18 -0.25
CA ASN A 63 -2.52 -2.23 1.19
C ASN A 63 -3.51 -3.36 1.50
N CYS A 64 -4.65 -3.40 0.81
CA CYS A 64 -5.61 -4.50 0.93
C CYS A 64 -4.96 -5.89 0.74
N LEU A 65 -4.14 -6.06 -0.31
CA LEU A 65 -3.50 -7.33 -0.61
C LEU A 65 -2.52 -7.74 0.49
N LEU A 66 -1.68 -6.82 0.97
CA LEU A 66 -0.74 -7.09 2.04
C LEU A 66 -1.46 -7.44 3.34
N THR A 67 -2.52 -6.70 3.68
CA THR A 67 -3.31 -6.99 4.88
C THR A 67 -3.97 -8.36 4.78
N ALA A 68 -4.61 -8.69 3.66
CA ALA A 68 -5.25 -10.01 3.46
C ALA A 68 -4.23 -11.15 3.55
N TYR A 69 -3.09 -11.02 2.86
CA TYR A 69 -2.03 -12.03 2.87
C TYR A 69 -1.46 -12.27 4.27
N LEU A 70 -1.30 -11.22 5.07
CA LEU A 70 -0.78 -11.33 6.42
C LEU A 70 -1.84 -11.88 7.40
N ALA A 71 -3.11 -11.51 7.23
CA ALA A 71 -4.21 -12.06 8.02
C ALA A 71 -4.42 -13.57 7.78
N GLU A 72 -4.13 -14.08 6.58
CA GLU A 72 -4.17 -15.53 6.29
C GLU A 72 -3.01 -16.32 6.90
N LYS A 73 -1.94 -15.63 7.33
CA LYS A 73 -0.73 -16.25 7.90
C LYS A 73 -0.73 -16.32 9.42
N GLU A 74 -1.68 -15.66 10.07
CA GLU A 74 -1.93 -15.77 11.51
C GLU A 74 -2.78 -17.00 11.85
#